data_AF-A0A1J5Q446-F1
#
_entry.id   AF-A0A1J5Q446-F1
#
_cell.length_a   1.000
_cell.length_b   1.000
_cell.length_c   1.000
_cell.angle_alpha   90.00
_cell.angle_beta   90.00
_cell.angle_gamma   90.00
#
_symmetry.space_group_name_H-M   'P 1'
#
loop_
_entity.id
_entity.type
_entity.pdbx_description
1 polymer ?
#
loop_
_entity_poly.entity_id
_entity_poly.type
_entity_poly.pdbx_seq_one_letter_code
_entity_poly.pdbx_strand_id
1 'polypeptide(L)'
;MGDVDGAWACQILRVTETGTFERGFSTLQLLADADDQDRFDRIRRTLFAARSQRPQPKLDDKIVAAWNGLAIAALAEAGILFEKPTWIAAAESAAELLTRLHLGNHGANRLNRTSRQGVVGSNWGVLDDYADVAEGFLALYQVTGKLKWLDETGKLLDTAVTNFSNDSNGFFYTDAGAPNLVQRPTIVYDNAEPSGWFALSKALLAYSAITGKSEYRGIAEGALTPVTELASTSPTGVGWGLVAAQMLIDGPVQIAIVGADDEKRTNFVRAAWRSPKPGTVIAFCEFPLDSSPELLRDRPMIDMKPTVYLCRGFVCEQPTNDLEKFQELLDY
;
A
#
# COMPACT_ATOMS: atom_id res chain seq x y z
N MET A 1 -37.18 10.45 -16.15
CA MET A 1 -36.21 11.54 -16.41
C MET A 1 -36.83 12.66 -17.23
N GLY A 2 -37.70 12.41 -18.22
CA GLY A 2 -38.28 13.50 -19.03
C GLY A 2 -37.26 14.06 -20.04
N ASP A 3 -37.71 14.86 -21.00
CA ASP A 3 -36.91 15.21 -22.18
C ASP A 3 -35.72 16.11 -21.85
N VAL A 4 -35.91 17.07 -20.95
CA VAL A 4 -34.88 18.07 -20.57
C VAL A 4 -33.72 17.42 -19.80
N ASP A 5 -34.02 16.60 -18.78
CA ASP A 5 -33.00 15.88 -18.01
C ASP A 5 -32.42 14.70 -18.78
N GLY A 6 -33.21 14.08 -19.67
CA GLY A 6 -32.73 13.04 -20.57
C GLY A 6 -31.68 13.55 -21.54
N ALA A 7 -31.97 14.65 -22.25
CA ALA A 7 -31.02 15.25 -23.19
C ALA A 7 -29.74 15.72 -22.50
N TRP A 8 -29.86 16.37 -21.35
CA TRP A 8 -28.70 16.81 -20.57
C TRP A 8 -27.87 15.61 -20.08
N ALA A 9 -28.50 14.54 -19.57
CA ALA A 9 -27.81 13.33 -19.17
C ALA A 9 -27.06 12.69 -20.35
N CYS A 10 -27.66 12.66 -21.54
CA CYS A 10 -27.01 12.15 -22.73
C CYS A 10 -25.75 12.95 -23.10
N GLN A 11 -25.82 14.29 -23.01
CA GLN A 11 -24.69 15.16 -23.33
C GLN A 11 -23.52 14.96 -22.36
N ILE A 12 -23.81 14.99 -21.05
CA ILE A 12 -22.78 14.91 -20.01
C ILE A 12 -22.18 13.50 -19.88
N LEU A 13 -22.99 12.45 -20.12
CA LEU A 13 -22.56 11.05 -20.04
C LEU A 13 -22.18 10.43 -21.39
N ARG A 14 -22.05 11.24 -22.45
CA ARG A 14 -21.67 10.82 -23.82
C ARG A 14 -22.55 9.69 -24.37
N VAL A 15 -23.87 9.81 -24.23
CA VAL A 15 -24.83 8.95 -24.90
C VAL A 15 -25.17 9.57 -26.25
N THR A 16 -24.86 8.86 -27.33
CA THR A 16 -25.12 9.29 -28.71
C THR A 16 -26.20 8.42 -29.35
N GLU A 17 -26.82 8.91 -30.43
CA GLU A 17 -27.82 8.14 -31.18
C GLU A 17 -27.24 6.85 -31.79
N THR A 18 -25.97 6.88 -32.19
CA THR A 18 -25.28 5.72 -32.79
C THR A 18 -24.68 4.77 -31.76
N GLY A 19 -24.70 5.13 -30.47
CA GLY A 19 -23.96 4.45 -29.42
C GLY A 19 -22.47 4.82 -29.37
N THR A 20 -21.86 4.55 -28.22
CA THR A 20 -20.42 4.68 -27.96
C THR A 20 -19.74 3.33 -27.70
N PHE A 21 -20.50 2.24 -27.77
CA PHE A 21 -20.05 0.86 -27.57
C PHE A 21 -20.78 -0.08 -28.54
N GLU A 22 -20.40 -1.35 -28.54
CA GLU A 22 -20.90 -2.37 -29.45
C GLU A 22 -22.43 -2.36 -29.61
N ARG A 23 -22.90 -2.67 -30.83
CA ARG A 23 -24.33 -2.86 -31.15
C ARG A 23 -25.21 -1.63 -30.87
N GLY A 24 -24.64 -0.43 -30.94
CA GLY A 24 -25.37 0.83 -30.74
C GLY A 24 -25.65 1.15 -29.27
N PHE A 25 -25.07 0.40 -28.33
CA PHE A 25 -25.14 0.75 -26.91
C PHE A 25 -24.19 1.90 -26.59
N SER A 26 -24.45 2.61 -25.50
CA SER A 26 -23.50 3.58 -24.94
C SER A 26 -23.03 3.13 -23.56
N THR A 27 -21.73 3.19 -23.33
CA THR A 27 -21.17 3.13 -21.96
C THR A 27 -21.15 4.56 -21.45
N LEU A 28 -21.80 4.82 -20.30
CA LEU A 28 -21.87 6.16 -19.72
C LEU A 28 -20.46 6.63 -19.34
N GLN A 29 -20.03 7.78 -19.86
CA GLN A 29 -18.70 8.36 -19.63
C GLN A 29 -18.84 9.79 -19.10
N LEU A 30 -18.32 10.03 -17.90
CA LEU A 30 -18.21 11.39 -17.36
C LEU A 30 -16.82 11.94 -17.70
N LEU A 31 -16.73 12.74 -18.76
CA LEU A 31 -15.44 13.27 -19.26
C LEU A 31 -15.07 14.64 -18.68
N ALA A 32 -16.00 15.28 -17.97
CA ALA A 32 -15.81 16.54 -17.28
C ALA A 32 -16.76 16.59 -16.07
N ASP A 33 -16.41 17.38 -15.06
CA ASP A 33 -17.28 17.61 -13.92
C ASP A 33 -18.61 18.22 -14.35
N ALA A 34 -19.67 17.91 -13.60
CA ALA A 34 -20.99 18.45 -13.87
C ALA A 34 -21.04 19.95 -13.56
N ASP A 35 -21.59 20.72 -14.48
CA ASP A 35 -21.90 22.14 -14.30
C ASP A 35 -23.01 22.37 -13.26
N ASP A 36 -23.88 21.38 -13.05
CA ASP A 36 -24.90 21.33 -12.00
C ASP A 36 -24.83 19.99 -11.24
N GLN A 37 -24.12 19.99 -10.11
CA GLN A 37 -23.90 18.81 -9.29
C GLN A 37 -25.20 18.25 -8.67
N ASP A 38 -26.12 19.13 -8.24
CA ASP A 38 -27.38 18.70 -7.65
C ASP A 38 -28.27 18.00 -8.69
N ARG A 39 -28.31 18.53 -9.91
CA ARG A 39 -28.98 17.88 -11.05
C ARG A 39 -28.34 16.56 -11.41
N PHE A 40 -27.00 16.52 -11.45
CA PHE A 40 -26.27 15.29 -11.70
C PHE A 40 -26.63 14.21 -10.67
N ASP A 41 -26.65 14.54 -9.38
CA ASP A 41 -26.95 13.57 -8.33
C ASP A 41 -28.41 13.09 -8.33
N ARG A 42 -29.37 13.92 -8.77
CA ARG A 42 -30.75 13.47 -9.01
C ARG A 42 -30.83 12.48 -10.19
N ILE A 43 -30.16 12.80 -11.29
CA ILE A 43 -30.13 11.94 -12.49
C ILE A 43 -29.41 10.62 -12.17
N ARG A 44 -28.26 10.67 -11.50
CA ARG A 44 -27.49 9.50 -11.09
C ARG A 44 -28.31 8.57 -10.20
N ARG A 45 -29.10 9.09 -9.27
CA ARG A 45 -30.05 8.29 -8.45
C ARG A 45 -31.12 7.61 -9.32
N THR A 46 -31.66 8.32 -10.30
CA THR A 46 -32.69 7.77 -11.20
C THR A 46 -32.11 6.67 -12.11
N LEU A 47 -30.94 6.92 -12.70
CA LEU A 47 -30.20 5.93 -13.50
C LEU A 47 -29.79 4.72 -12.65
N PHE A 48 -29.35 4.94 -11.41
CA PHE A 48 -29.04 3.86 -10.48
C PHE A 48 -30.27 3.00 -10.19
N ALA A 49 -31.42 3.61 -9.87
CA ALA A 49 -32.66 2.89 -9.61
C ALA A 49 -33.10 2.03 -10.83
N ALA A 50 -32.97 2.57 -12.05
CA ALA A 50 -33.24 1.82 -13.27
C ALA A 50 -32.23 0.66 -13.49
N ARG A 51 -30.94 0.90 -13.22
CA ARG A 51 -29.88 -0.12 -13.33
C ARG A 51 -30.08 -1.26 -12.32
N SER A 52 -30.56 -0.94 -11.12
CA SER A 52 -30.82 -1.92 -10.05
C SER A 52 -31.94 -2.92 -10.38
N GLN A 53 -32.78 -2.64 -11.38
CA GLN A 53 -33.79 -3.59 -11.88
C GLN A 53 -33.21 -4.66 -12.82
N ARG A 54 -31.97 -4.49 -13.29
CA ARG A 54 -31.31 -5.48 -14.16
C ARG A 54 -30.73 -6.63 -13.31
N PRO A 55 -30.70 -7.87 -13.82
CA PRO A 55 -29.95 -8.95 -13.18
C PRO A 55 -28.52 -8.49 -12.90
N GLN A 56 -28.12 -8.51 -11.63
CA GLN A 56 -26.76 -8.13 -11.24
C GLN A 56 -25.82 -9.31 -11.49
N PRO A 57 -24.58 -9.07 -11.96
CA PRO A 57 -23.57 -10.12 -11.98
C PRO A 57 -23.35 -10.66 -10.56
N LYS A 58 -23.00 -11.94 -10.45
CA LYS A 58 -22.60 -12.51 -9.15
C LYS A 58 -21.37 -11.74 -8.64
N LEU A 59 -21.40 -11.36 -7.37
CA LEU A 59 -20.24 -10.82 -6.69
C LEU A 59 -19.32 -11.97 -6.27
N ASP A 60 -18.03 -11.85 -6.53
CA ASP A 60 -17.03 -12.63 -5.78
C ASP A 60 -16.83 -11.92 -4.44
N ASP A 61 -17.51 -12.41 -3.40
CA ASP A 61 -17.50 -11.89 -2.02
C ASP A 61 -16.37 -12.50 -1.17
N LYS A 62 -15.38 -13.11 -1.83
CA LYS A 62 -14.17 -13.64 -1.22
C LYS A 62 -13.22 -12.51 -0.83
N ILE A 63 -12.68 -12.61 0.37
CA ILE A 63 -11.61 -11.76 0.89
C ILE A 63 -10.31 -12.47 0.54
N VAL A 64 -9.45 -11.84 -0.27
CA VAL A 64 -8.12 -12.33 -0.63
C VAL A 64 -7.08 -11.50 0.14
N ALA A 65 -6.13 -12.15 0.79
CA ALA A 65 -5.16 -11.49 1.68
C ALA A 65 -4.33 -10.45 0.92
N ALA A 66 -3.69 -10.82 -0.21
CA ALA A 66 -2.91 -9.89 -1.04
C ALA A 66 -3.71 -8.62 -1.42
N TRP A 67 -4.92 -8.79 -1.97
CA TRP A 67 -5.78 -7.67 -2.39
C TRP A 67 -6.20 -6.76 -1.23
N ASN A 68 -6.42 -7.33 -0.05
CA ASN A 68 -6.74 -6.54 1.14
C ASN A 68 -5.49 -5.81 1.65
N GLY A 69 -4.29 -6.39 1.55
CA GLY A 69 -3.02 -5.71 1.80
C GLY A 69 -2.86 -4.45 0.96
N LEU A 70 -3.05 -4.57 -0.37
CA LEU A 70 -3.03 -3.43 -1.30
C LEU A 70 -4.12 -2.40 -0.97
N ALA A 71 -5.34 -2.85 -0.64
CA ALA A 71 -6.44 -1.96 -0.28
C ALA A 71 -6.17 -1.21 1.04
N ILE A 72 -5.56 -1.86 2.03
CA ILE A 72 -5.14 -1.26 3.30
C ILE A 72 -4.11 -0.16 3.03
N ALA A 73 -3.08 -0.44 2.22
CA ALA A 73 -2.07 0.54 1.86
C ALA A 73 -2.71 1.78 1.19
N ALA A 74 -3.54 1.55 0.18
CA ALA A 74 -4.22 2.62 -0.56
C ALA A 74 -5.15 3.45 0.34
N LEU A 75 -5.94 2.82 1.22
CA LEU A 75 -6.85 3.51 2.13
C LEU A 75 -6.10 4.31 3.21
N ALA A 76 -4.97 3.80 3.71
CA ALA A 76 -4.14 4.50 4.67
C ALA A 76 -3.50 5.76 4.04
N GLU A 77 -2.82 5.58 2.90
CA GLU A 77 -2.15 6.66 2.17
C GLU A 77 -3.14 7.72 1.66
N ALA A 78 -4.21 7.31 0.99
CA ALA A 78 -5.24 8.24 0.54
C ALA A 78 -5.93 8.91 1.74
N GLY A 79 -6.14 8.17 2.83
CA GLY A 79 -6.74 8.68 4.05
C GLY A 79 -5.97 9.85 4.66
N ILE A 80 -4.63 9.76 4.71
CA ILE A 80 -3.80 10.85 5.22
C ILE A 80 -3.67 12.01 4.22
N LEU A 81 -3.53 11.72 2.91
CA LEU A 81 -3.35 12.74 1.88
C LEU A 81 -4.61 13.57 1.60
N PHE A 82 -5.78 12.94 1.62
CA PHE A 82 -7.09 13.58 1.39
C PHE A 82 -7.83 13.96 2.68
N GLU A 83 -7.19 13.80 3.84
CA GLU A 83 -7.74 14.15 5.14
C GLU A 83 -9.08 13.42 5.41
N LYS A 84 -9.11 12.13 5.10
CA LYS A 84 -10.26 11.24 5.28
C LYS A 84 -9.97 10.24 6.40
N PRO A 85 -10.17 10.62 7.68
CA PRO A 85 -9.92 9.71 8.81
C PRO A 85 -10.77 8.44 8.75
N THR A 86 -11.94 8.48 8.11
CA THR A 86 -12.79 7.31 7.88
C THR A 86 -12.16 6.28 6.95
N TRP A 87 -11.26 6.67 6.05
CA TRP A 87 -10.52 5.75 5.18
C TRP A 87 -9.40 5.05 5.95
N ILE A 88 -8.69 5.78 6.81
CA ILE A 88 -7.70 5.19 7.73
C ILE A 88 -8.39 4.18 8.66
N ALA A 89 -9.55 4.52 9.23
CA ALA A 89 -10.31 3.61 10.08
C ALA A 89 -10.78 2.34 9.32
N ALA A 90 -11.11 2.46 8.03
CA ALA A 90 -11.44 1.32 7.18
C ALA A 90 -10.21 0.43 6.92
N ALA A 91 -9.04 1.03 6.68
CA ALA A 91 -7.77 0.32 6.54
C ALA A 91 -7.44 -0.47 7.83
N GLU A 92 -7.56 0.16 9.01
CA GLU A 92 -7.35 -0.51 10.28
C GLU A 92 -8.33 -1.67 10.50
N SER A 93 -9.61 -1.48 10.16
CA SER A 93 -10.62 -2.53 10.28
C SER A 93 -10.31 -3.74 9.37
N ALA A 94 -9.83 -3.50 8.15
CA ALA A 94 -9.41 -4.55 7.23
C ALA A 94 -8.15 -5.27 7.74
N ALA A 95 -7.18 -4.55 8.28
CA ALA A 95 -5.98 -5.12 8.88
C ALA A 95 -6.29 -5.96 10.13
N GLU A 96 -7.23 -5.51 10.97
CA GLU A 96 -7.73 -6.29 12.11
C GLU A 96 -8.45 -7.56 11.65
N LEU A 97 -9.19 -7.51 10.55
CA LEU A 97 -9.80 -8.71 9.97
C LEU A 97 -8.73 -9.69 9.49
N LEU A 98 -7.70 -9.25 8.77
CA LEU A 98 -6.62 -10.13 8.32
C LEU A 98 -5.86 -10.76 9.50
N THR A 99 -5.49 -9.96 10.50
CA THR A 99 -4.77 -10.46 11.68
C THR A 99 -5.60 -11.45 12.49
N ARG A 100 -6.90 -11.20 12.65
CA ARG A 100 -7.79 -12.08 13.43
C ARG A 100 -8.19 -13.35 12.68
N LEU A 101 -8.46 -13.25 11.38
CA LEU A 101 -9.07 -14.33 10.61
C LEU A 101 -8.07 -15.08 9.74
N HIS A 102 -7.12 -14.38 9.11
CA HIS A 102 -6.21 -14.99 8.13
C HIS A 102 -4.86 -15.44 8.72
N LEU A 103 -4.44 -14.94 9.87
CA LEU A 103 -3.16 -15.34 10.48
C LEU A 103 -3.29 -16.49 11.48
N GLY A 104 -2.33 -17.42 11.43
CA GLY A 104 -2.06 -18.38 12.51
C GLY A 104 -2.77 -19.73 12.40
N ASN A 105 -3.69 -19.94 11.45
CA ASN A 105 -4.46 -21.19 11.35
C ASN A 105 -3.63 -22.40 10.90
N HIS A 106 -2.44 -22.19 10.31
CA HIS A 106 -1.58 -23.24 9.75
C HIS A 106 -0.16 -23.27 10.35
N GLY A 107 -0.04 -22.78 11.58
CA GLY A 107 1.24 -22.54 12.27
C GLY A 107 1.43 -21.06 12.56
N ALA A 108 2.37 -20.75 13.44
CA ALA A 108 2.65 -19.38 13.86
C ALA A 108 2.90 -18.49 12.62
N ASN A 109 2.17 -17.37 12.55
CA ASN A 109 2.33 -16.31 11.53
C ASN A 109 2.15 -16.72 10.06
N ARG A 110 1.57 -17.90 9.77
CA ARG A 110 1.19 -18.26 8.40
C ARG A 110 -0.16 -17.66 8.02
N LEU A 111 -0.23 -17.10 6.81
CA LEU A 111 -1.45 -16.55 6.22
C LEU A 111 -2.30 -17.64 5.55
N ASN A 112 -3.62 -17.50 5.66
CA ASN A 112 -4.59 -18.07 4.74
C ASN A 112 -4.80 -17.09 3.58
N ARG A 113 -4.78 -17.61 2.35
CA ARG A 113 -4.96 -16.77 1.16
C ARG A 113 -6.35 -16.14 1.10
N THR A 114 -7.37 -16.91 1.48
CA THR A 114 -8.76 -16.51 1.26
C THR A 114 -9.64 -16.75 2.47
N SER A 115 -10.68 -15.94 2.60
CA SER A 115 -11.84 -16.24 3.43
C SER A 115 -13.12 -15.81 2.72
N ARG A 116 -14.25 -16.38 3.13
CA ARG A 116 -15.57 -16.00 2.63
C ARG A 116 -16.58 -16.18 3.74
N GLN A 117 -17.41 -15.17 3.98
CA GLN A 117 -18.44 -15.19 5.02
C GLN A 117 -17.90 -15.58 6.41
N GLY A 118 -16.70 -15.08 6.75
CA GLY A 118 -16.05 -15.34 8.03
C GLY A 118 -15.38 -16.72 8.16
N VAL A 119 -15.37 -17.53 7.10
CA VAL A 119 -14.73 -18.85 7.08
C VAL A 119 -13.46 -18.79 6.22
N VAL A 120 -12.33 -19.22 6.78
CA VAL A 120 -11.05 -19.30 6.07
C VAL A 120 -11.04 -20.46 5.08
N GLY A 121 -10.47 -20.24 3.90
CA GLY A 121 -10.21 -21.28 2.93
C GLY A 121 -9.03 -22.16 3.35
N SER A 122 -8.94 -23.35 2.76
CA SER A 122 -7.86 -24.32 3.01
C SER A 122 -6.52 -23.94 2.40
N ASN A 123 -6.49 -22.95 1.51
CA ASN A 123 -5.29 -22.56 0.78
C ASN A 123 -4.41 -21.64 1.63
N TRP A 124 -3.15 -22.04 1.79
CA TRP A 124 -2.14 -21.23 2.43
C TRP A 124 -1.82 -20.01 1.56
N GLY A 125 -1.36 -18.94 2.19
CA GLY A 125 -0.88 -17.74 1.52
C GLY A 125 0.31 -18.05 0.63
N VAL A 126 0.34 -17.42 -0.53
CA VAL A 126 1.50 -17.39 -1.43
C VAL A 126 2.34 -16.15 -1.14
N LEU A 127 3.49 -16.02 -1.80
CA LEU A 127 4.41 -14.90 -1.61
C LEU A 127 3.71 -13.52 -1.67
N ASP A 128 2.84 -13.32 -2.67
CA ASP A 128 2.06 -12.09 -2.86
C ASP A 128 1.24 -11.73 -1.61
N ASP A 129 0.61 -12.73 -0.96
CA ASP A 129 -0.21 -12.50 0.23
C ASP A 129 0.63 -11.98 1.40
N TYR A 130 1.86 -12.46 1.58
CA TYR A 130 2.73 -11.95 2.62
C TYR A 130 3.27 -10.57 2.28
N ALA A 131 3.70 -10.38 1.03
CA ALA A 131 4.29 -9.14 0.56
C ALA A 131 3.31 -7.96 0.64
N ASP A 132 2.11 -8.12 0.08
CA ASP A 132 1.13 -7.05 0.00
C ASP A 132 0.48 -6.75 1.35
N VAL A 133 0.31 -7.76 2.22
CA VAL A 133 -0.17 -7.52 3.59
C VAL A 133 0.89 -6.82 4.42
N ALA A 134 2.17 -7.18 4.28
CA ALA A 134 3.27 -6.49 4.94
C ALA A 134 3.36 -5.02 4.50
N GLU A 135 3.18 -4.73 3.21
CA GLU A 135 3.07 -3.37 2.66
C GLU A 135 1.90 -2.60 3.28
N GLY A 136 0.71 -3.20 3.35
CA GLY A 136 -0.46 -2.59 3.98
C GLY A 136 -0.25 -2.27 5.46
N PHE A 137 0.35 -3.19 6.21
CA PHE A 137 0.66 -2.97 7.63
C PHE A 137 1.74 -1.91 7.83
N LEU A 138 2.75 -1.86 6.96
CA LEU A 138 3.74 -0.79 6.95
C LEU A 138 3.09 0.57 6.68
N ALA A 139 2.24 0.69 5.66
CA ALA A 139 1.52 1.93 5.37
C ALA A 139 0.66 2.37 6.56
N LEU A 140 -0.06 1.44 7.21
CA LEU A 140 -0.81 1.73 8.44
C LEU A 140 0.07 2.22 9.58
N TYR A 141 1.22 1.57 9.81
CA TYR A 141 2.18 2.05 10.81
C TYR A 141 2.63 3.49 10.50
N GLN A 142 3.01 3.77 9.26
CA GLN A 142 3.50 5.07 8.81
C GLN A 142 2.42 6.18 8.79
N VAL A 143 1.13 5.83 8.86
CA VAL A 143 0.01 6.78 8.99
C VAL A 143 -0.46 6.93 10.43
N THR A 144 -0.40 5.88 11.24
CA THR A 144 -1.00 5.85 12.59
C THR A 144 0.00 5.92 13.73
N GLY A 145 1.28 5.63 13.48
CA GLY A 145 2.33 5.49 14.49
C GLY A 145 2.16 4.25 15.40
N LYS A 146 1.16 3.39 15.16
CA LYS A 146 0.83 2.27 16.05
C LYS A 146 1.82 1.11 15.85
N LEU A 147 2.68 0.89 16.84
CA LEU A 147 3.73 -0.15 16.82
C LEU A 147 3.21 -1.56 16.52
N LYS A 148 1.97 -1.89 16.90
CA LYS A 148 1.32 -3.17 16.57
C LYS A 148 1.47 -3.51 15.08
N TRP A 149 1.24 -2.55 14.18
CA TRP A 149 1.29 -2.81 12.74
C TRP A 149 2.71 -3.10 12.27
N LEU A 150 3.71 -2.41 12.85
CA LEU A 150 5.11 -2.69 12.58
C LEU A 150 5.53 -4.09 13.08
N ASP A 151 5.07 -4.47 14.27
CA ASP A 151 5.34 -5.79 14.84
C ASP A 151 4.72 -6.92 14.00
N GLU A 152 3.48 -6.74 13.54
CA GLU A 152 2.82 -7.70 12.64
C GLU A 152 3.51 -7.78 11.28
N THR A 153 3.98 -6.66 10.71
CA THR A 153 4.83 -6.66 9.52
C THR A 153 6.06 -7.53 9.74
N GLY A 154 6.77 -7.36 10.86
CA GLY A 154 7.98 -8.13 11.16
C GLY A 154 7.73 -9.64 11.15
N LYS A 155 6.64 -10.09 11.78
CA LYS A 155 6.23 -11.50 11.81
C LYS A 155 5.95 -12.06 10.41
N LEU A 156 5.31 -11.27 9.56
CA LEU A 156 5.03 -11.64 8.17
C LEU A 156 6.33 -11.75 7.36
N LEU A 157 7.23 -10.77 7.48
CA LEU A 157 8.51 -10.76 6.77
C LEU A 157 9.40 -11.92 7.21
N ASP A 158 9.47 -12.23 8.52
CA ASP A 158 10.21 -13.38 9.03
C ASP A 158 9.70 -14.70 8.45
N THR A 159 8.38 -14.85 8.39
CA THR A 159 7.73 -16.03 7.79
C THR A 159 7.99 -16.09 6.29
N ALA A 160 7.90 -14.95 5.60
CA ALA A 160 8.12 -14.86 4.16
C ALA A 160 9.57 -15.22 3.79
N VAL A 161 10.55 -14.62 4.48
CA VAL A 161 11.97 -14.93 4.30
C VAL A 161 12.25 -16.41 4.58
N THR A 162 11.71 -16.96 5.67
CA THR A 162 11.97 -18.36 6.05
C THR A 162 11.39 -19.34 5.04
N ASN A 163 10.13 -19.14 4.62
CA ASN A 163 9.41 -20.15 3.86
C ASN A 163 9.53 -20.00 2.35
N PHE A 164 9.85 -18.80 1.85
CA PHE A 164 9.82 -18.51 0.42
C PHE A 164 11.20 -18.25 -0.19
N SER A 165 12.27 -18.05 0.59
CA SER A 165 13.62 -17.90 0.03
C SER A 165 14.04 -19.11 -0.82
N ASN A 166 14.78 -18.83 -1.90
CA ASN A 166 15.41 -19.82 -2.78
C ASN A 166 16.95 -19.74 -2.72
N ASP A 167 17.62 -20.72 -3.33
CA ASP A 167 19.09 -20.84 -3.29
C ASP A 167 19.82 -19.75 -4.11
N SER A 168 19.09 -18.92 -4.85
CA SER A 168 19.62 -17.87 -5.75
C SER A 168 19.38 -16.46 -5.22
N ASN A 169 19.30 -16.30 -3.89
CA ASN A 169 18.98 -15.02 -3.23
C ASN A 169 17.66 -14.38 -3.71
N GLY A 170 16.67 -15.22 -4.02
CA GLY A 170 15.36 -14.80 -4.50
C GLY A 170 14.23 -15.53 -3.79
N PHE A 171 13.03 -15.51 -4.39
CA PHE A 171 11.84 -16.08 -3.74
C PHE A 171 11.07 -17.06 -4.63
N PHE A 172 10.66 -18.18 -4.05
CA PHE A 172 9.60 -19.02 -4.61
C PHE A 172 8.23 -18.36 -4.41
N TYR A 173 7.29 -18.66 -5.28
CA TYR A 173 5.91 -18.22 -5.17
C TYR A 173 5.14 -18.92 -4.04
N THR A 174 5.41 -20.21 -3.82
CA THR A 174 4.68 -21.05 -2.88
C THR A 174 5.47 -21.32 -1.61
N ASP A 175 4.78 -21.48 -0.47
CA ASP A 175 5.37 -21.82 0.83
C ASP A 175 6.12 -23.16 0.75
N ALA A 176 7.29 -23.27 1.40
CA ALA A 176 8.09 -24.49 1.41
C ALA A 176 7.38 -25.71 2.03
N GLY A 177 6.45 -25.48 2.97
CA GLY A 177 5.65 -26.52 3.61
C GLY A 177 4.34 -26.83 2.90
N ALA A 178 4.03 -26.18 1.78
CA ALA A 178 2.77 -26.40 1.07
C ALA A 178 2.70 -27.84 0.53
N PRO A 179 1.61 -28.58 0.80
CA PRO A 179 1.50 -29.99 0.42
C PRO A 179 1.35 -30.16 -1.10
N ASN A 180 1.80 -31.30 -1.60
CA ASN A 180 1.53 -31.78 -2.96
C ASN A 180 2.06 -30.88 -4.10
N LEU A 181 3.25 -30.31 -3.94
CA LEU A 181 3.92 -29.55 -5.00
C LEU A 181 4.93 -30.41 -5.77
N VAL A 182 4.80 -30.45 -7.10
CA VAL A 182 5.81 -31.06 -8.00
C VAL A 182 7.01 -30.14 -8.18
N GLN A 183 6.77 -28.83 -8.27
CA GLN A 183 7.78 -27.78 -8.38
C GLN A 183 7.28 -26.52 -7.66
N ARG A 184 8.22 -25.70 -7.19
CA ARG A 184 7.94 -24.35 -6.68
C ARG A 184 8.37 -23.33 -7.75
N PRO A 185 7.43 -22.61 -8.39
CA PRO A 185 7.78 -21.62 -9.40
C PRO A 185 8.31 -20.34 -8.75
N THR A 186 8.97 -19.51 -9.55
CA THR A 186 9.34 -18.13 -9.23
C THR A 186 8.55 -17.20 -10.17
N ILE A 187 8.10 -16.05 -9.68
CA ILE A 187 7.34 -15.07 -10.46
C ILE A 187 7.97 -13.70 -10.23
N VAL A 188 8.56 -13.14 -11.29
CA VAL A 188 9.28 -11.85 -11.28
C VAL A 188 8.61 -10.78 -12.14
N TYR A 189 7.48 -11.08 -12.77
CA TYR A 189 6.75 -10.11 -13.59
C TYR A 189 5.51 -9.65 -12.84
N ASP A 190 5.33 -8.34 -12.80
CA ASP A 190 4.11 -7.71 -12.33
C ASP A 190 2.97 -8.00 -13.32
N ASN A 191 1.74 -7.99 -12.83
CA ASN A 191 0.54 -8.18 -13.62
C ASN A 191 -0.50 -7.11 -13.21
N ALA A 192 -1.78 -7.47 -13.09
CA ALA A 192 -2.79 -6.61 -12.49
C ALA A 192 -2.43 -6.17 -11.05
N GLU A 193 -1.51 -6.88 -10.41
CA GLU A 193 -0.93 -6.61 -9.10
C GLU A 193 0.60 -6.76 -9.15
N PRO A 194 1.35 -6.16 -8.21
CA PRO A 194 2.78 -6.39 -8.08
C PRO A 194 3.12 -7.88 -7.95
N SER A 195 4.25 -8.29 -8.51
CA SER A 195 4.80 -9.61 -8.20
C SER A 195 5.18 -9.69 -6.73
N GLY A 196 4.81 -10.78 -6.05
CA GLY A 196 5.20 -10.99 -4.65
C GLY A 196 6.71 -10.93 -4.44
N TRP A 197 7.50 -11.24 -5.48
CA TRP A 197 8.96 -11.11 -5.45
C TRP A 197 9.39 -9.66 -5.20
N PHE A 198 8.95 -8.72 -6.03
CA PHE A 198 9.35 -7.32 -5.90
C PHE A 198 8.59 -6.59 -4.79
N ALA A 199 7.33 -6.98 -4.53
CA ALA A 199 6.58 -6.46 -3.39
C ALA A 199 7.26 -6.82 -2.06
N LEU A 200 7.75 -8.06 -1.91
CA LEU A 200 8.49 -8.46 -0.71
C LEU A 200 9.81 -7.71 -0.61
N SER A 201 10.58 -7.60 -1.70
CA SER A 201 11.82 -6.81 -1.72
C SER A 201 11.59 -5.37 -1.25
N LYS A 202 10.53 -4.71 -1.73
CA LYS A 202 10.17 -3.35 -1.30
C LYS A 202 9.84 -3.29 0.19
N ALA A 203 8.99 -4.21 0.68
CA ALA A 203 8.58 -4.26 2.08
C ALA A 203 9.78 -4.51 3.02
N LEU A 204 10.72 -5.38 2.60
CA LEU A 204 11.97 -5.65 3.31
C LEU A 204 12.86 -4.39 3.42
N LEU A 205 13.00 -3.62 2.32
CA LEU A 205 13.75 -2.37 2.33
C LEU A 205 13.10 -1.33 3.26
N ALA A 206 11.78 -1.18 3.20
CA ALA A 206 11.04 -0.24 4.04
C ALA A 206 11.16 -0.61 5.53
N TYR A 207 10.93 -1.88 5.85
CA TYR A 207 11.03 -2.38 7.22
C TYR A 207 12.45 -2.27 7.77
N SER A 208 13.47 -2.57 6.96
CA SER A 208 14.88 -2.39 7.34
C SER A 208 15.20 -0.92 7.65
N ALA A 209 14.72 0.01 6.83
CA ALA A 209 14.95 1.44 7.03
C ALA A 209 14.24 2.01 8.28
N ILE A 210 13.07 1.47 8.64
CA ILE A 210 12.37 1.85 9.87
C ILE A 210 13.05 1.23 11.10
N THR A 211 13.34 -0.07 11.06
CA THR A 211 13.74 -0.85 12.25
C THR A 211 15.24 -0.97 12.47
N GLY A 212 16.07 -0.61 11.49
CA GLY A 212 17.53 -0.77 11.53
C GLY A 212 18.02 -2.21 11.30
N LYS A 213 17.11 -3.17 11.05
CA LYS A 213 17.45 -4.58 10.80
C LYS A 213 18.05 -4.77 9.41
N SER A 214 19.38 -4.66 9.31
CA SER A 214 20.13 -4.66 8.05
C SER A 214 20.04 -5.98 7.26
N GLU A 215 19.72 -7.09 7.92
CA GLU A 215 19.57 -8.40 7.30
C GLU A 215 18.50 -8.41 6.20
N TYR A 216 17.37 -7.72 6.40
CA TYR A 216 16.32 -7.62 5.39
C TYR A 216 16.75 -6.78 4.19
N ARG A 217 17.59 -5.75 4.40
CA ARG A 217 18.16 -4.99 3.29
C ARG A 217 19.03 -5.89 2.41
N GLY A 218 19.89 -6.72 3.02
CA GLY A 218 20.76 -7.65 2.28
C GLY A 218 19.96 -8.68 1.47
N ILE A 219 18.87 -9.21 2.04
CA ILE A 219 17.96 -10.12 1.33
C ILE A 219 17.29 -9.41 0.15
N ALA A 220 16.77 -8.20 0.34
CA ALA A 220 16.14 -7.43 -0.71
C ALA A 220 17.11 -7.07 -1.85
N GLU A 221 18.35 -6.70 -1.51
CA GLU A 221 19.42 -6.40 -2.47
C GLU A 221 19.71 -7.60 -3.39
N GLY A 222 19.88 -8.80 -2.82
CA GLY A 222 20.06 -10.02 -3.61
C GLY A 222 18.86 -10.31 -4.53
N ALA A 223 17.64 -10.15 -4.01
CA ALA A 223 16.41 -10.40 -4.74
C ALA A 223 16.18 -9.39 -5.89
N LEU A 224 16.81 -8.22 -5.88
CA LEU A 224 16.64 -7.22 -6.93
C LEU A 224 17.56 -7.45 -8.15
N THR A 225 18.44 -8.45 -8.12
CA THR A 225 19.32 -8.81 -9.24
C THR A 225 18.59 -8.91 -10.60
N PRO A 226 17.42 -9.55 -10.74
CA PRO A 226 16.72 -9.66 -12.03
C PRO A 226 16.33 -8.33 -12.65
N VAL A 227 16.16 -7.26 -11.84
CA VAL A 227 15.79 -5.93 -12.35
C VAL A 227 16.87 -5.38 -13.29
N THR A 228 18.14 -5.73 -13.08
CA THR A 228 19.26 -5.25 -13.91
C THR A 228 19.09 -5.57 -15.41
N GLU A 229 18.56 -6.75 -15.73
CA GLU A 229 18.25 -7.18 -17.09
C GLU A 229 16.84 -6.78 -17.51
N LEU A 230 15.86 -7.00 -16.63
CA LEU A 230 14.44 -6.79 -16.95
C LEU A 230 14.07 -5.31 -17.16
N ALA A 231 14.77 -4.39 -16.50
CA ALA A 231 14.60 -2.95 -16.71
C ALA A 231 14.88 -2.53 -18.16
N SER A 232 15.82 -3.20 -18.83
CA SER A 232 16.18 -2.87 -20.22
C SER A 232 15.33 -3.60 -21.24
N THR A 233 14.84 -4.80 -20.91
CA THR A 233 14.15 -5.67 -21.87
C THR A 233 12.63 -5.64 -21.75
N SER A 234 12.09 -5.50 -20.54
CA SER A 234 10.64 -5.54 -20.25
C SER A 234 10.24 -4.58 -19.12
N PRO A 235 10.58 -3.27 -19.19
CA PRO A 235 10.38 -2.32 -18.10
C PRO A 235 8.92 -2.21 -17.63
N THR A 236 7.95 -2.33 -18.54
CA THR A 236 6.52 -2.28 -18.19
C THR A 236 6.03 -3.50 -17.43
N GLY A 237 6.79 -4.61 -17.43
CA GLY A 237 6.47 -5.83 -16.71
C GLY A 237 7.12 -5.93 -15.33
N VAL A 238 7.91 -4.94 -14.91
CA VAL A 238 8.65 -4.95 -13.64
C VAL A 238 8.59 -3.59 -12.93
N GLY A 239 7.48 -2.88 -13.07
CA GLY A 239 7.30 -1.54 -12.48
C GLY A 239 7.57 -1.50 -10.97
N TRP A 240 7.11 -2.50 -10.22
CA TRP A 240 7.37 -2.60 -8.77
C TRP A 240 8.83 -2.94 -8.48
N GLY A 241 9.46 -3.74 -9.34
CA GLY A 241 10.91 -4.00 -9.29
C GLY A 241 11.73 -2.74 -9.50
N LEU A 242 11.34 -1.86 -10.42
CA LEU A 242 11.97 -0.57 -10.65
C LEU A 242 11.82 0.36 -9.44
N VAL A 243 10.65 0.40 -8.80
CA VAL A 243 10.43 1.16 -7.56
C VAL A 243 11.34 0.66 -6.43
N ALA A 244 11.41 -0.67 -6.23
CA ALA A 244 12.25 -1.27 -5.20
C ALA A 244 13.76 -1.06 -5.49
N ALA A 245 14.18 -1.15 -6.75
CA ALA A 245 15.55 -0.86 -7.16
C ALA A 245 15.92 0.61 -6.95
N GLN A 246 15.03 1.55 -7.30
CA GLN A 246 15.25 2.97 -7.04
C GLN A 246 15.39 3.23 -5.53
N MET A 247 14.51 2.66 -4.72
CA MET A 247 14.57 2.74 -3.25
C MET A 247 15.90 2.19 -2.69
N LEU A 248 16.44 1.12 -3.27
CA LEU A 248 17.72 0.56 -2.87
C LEU A 248 18.90 1.49 -3.19
N ILE A 249 18.91 2.06 -4.41
CA ILE A 249 19.99 2.90 -4.97
C ILE A 249 20.03 4.28 -4.34
N ASP A 250 18.89 4.97 -4.31
CA ASP A 250 18.78 6.32 -3.74
C ASP A 250 18.92 6.28 -2.21
N GLY A 251 18.71 5.10 -1.63
CA GLY A 251 18.47 4.91 -0.21
C GLY A 251 17.05 5.37 0.14
N PRO A 252 16.28 4.60 0.93
CA PRO A 252 14.99 5.07 1.40
C PRO A 252 15.16 6.44 2.07
N VAL A 253 14.39 7.44 1.64
CA VAL A 253 14.31 8.70 2.37
C VAL A 253 13.66 8.36 3.70
N GLN A 254 14.40 8.57 4.79
CA GLN A 254 14.00 8.21 6.14
C GLN A 254 13.55 9.46 6.88
N ILE A 255 12.28 9.51 7.26
CA ILE A 255 11.68 10.67 7.91
C ILE A 255 11.23 10.26 9.31
N ALA A 256 11.88 10.83 10.33
CA ALA A 256 11.50 10.68 11.73
C ALA A 256 10.87 11.98 12.23
N ILE A 257 9.67 11.90 12.82
CA ILE A 257 8.94 13.06 13.35
C ILE A 257 8.63 12.83 14.83
N VAL A 258 9.11 13.71 15.70
CA VAL A 258 8.90 13.62 17.14
C VAL A 258 8.13 14.84 17.62
N GLY A 259 7.02 14.63 18.34
CA GLY A 259 6.24 15.71 18.95
C GLY A 259 4.84 15.29 19.40
N ALA A 260 4.18 16.17 20.17
CA ALA A 260 2.81 16.00 20.64
C ALA A 260 1.85 15.52 19.55
N ASP A 261 0.83 14.73 19.92
CA ASP A 261 -0.27 14.38 19.02
C ASP A 261 -1.19 15.58 18.79
N ASP A 262 -0.72 16.50 17.96
CA ASP A 262 -1.38 17.74 17.60
C ASP A 262 -1.35 17.99 16.08
N GLU A 263 -2.09 19.01 15.66
CA GLU A 263 -2.20 19.40 14.26
C GLU A 263 -0.84 19.74 13.62
N LYS A 264 0.11 20.26 14.39
CA LYS A 264 1.44 20.61 13.86
C LYS A 264 2.22 19.37 13.48
N ARG A 265 2.24 18.34 14.34
CA ARG A 265 2.83 17.04 13.98
C ARG A 265 2.09 16.42 12.79
N THR A 266 0.77 16.45 12.78
CA THR A 266 -0.03 15.92 11.67
C THR A 266 0.34 16.60 10.34
N ASN A 267 0.61 17.91 10.34
CA ASN A 267 1.06 18.63 9.14
C ASN A 267 2.42 18.16 8.63
N PHE A 268 3.38 17.87 9.53
CA PHE A 268 4.65 17.26 9.13
C PHE A 268 4.47 15.85 8.55
N VAL A 269 3.64 15.01 9.19
CA VAL A 269 3.34 13.66 8.68
C VAL A 269 2.71 13.73 7.29
N ARG A 270 1.75 14.65 7.09
CA ARG A 270 1.11 14.86 5.79
C ARG A 270 2.10 15.35 4.73
N ALA A 271 2.99 16.28 5.08
CA ALA A 271 4.02 16.75 4.17
C ALA A 271 4.99 15.61 3.79
N ALA A 272 5.38 14.76 4.74
CA ALA A 272 6.22 13.60 4.49
C ALA A 272 5.58 12.62 3.49
N TRP A 273 4.27 12.36 3.61
CA TRP A 273 3.51 11.54 2.66
C TRP A 273 3.37 12.14 1.26
N ARG A 274 3.64 13.44 1.09
CA ARG A 274 3.69 14.11 -0.22
C ARG A 274 5.07 14.07 -0.87
N SER A 275 6.05 13.44 -0.21
CA SER A 275 7.40 13.26 -0.77
C SER A 275 7.33 12.66 -2.17
N PRO A 276 7.96 13.27 -3.18
CA PRO A 276 8.00 12.73 -4.54
C PRO A 276 8.98 11.55 -4.68
N LYS A 277 9.75 11.25 -3.63
CA LYS A 277 10.81 10.24 -3.65
C LYS A 277 10.24 8.84 -3.38
N PRO A 278 10.30 7.90 -4.34
CA PRO A 278 9.84 6.53 -4.12
C PRO A 278 10.58 5.86 -2.96
N GLY A 279 9.84 5.08 -2.17
CA GLY A 279 10.43 4.39 -1.02
C GLY A 279 10.76 5.28 0.19
N THR A 280 10.17 6.48 0.26
CA THR A 280 10.16 7.27 1.50
C THR A 280 9.53 6.45 2.62
N VAL A 281 10.20 6.38 3.77
CA VAL A 281 9.69 5.74 5.00
C VAL A 281 9.50 6.77 6.10
N ILE A 282 8.40 6.65 6.84
CA ILE A 282 7.99 7.63 7.83
C ILE A 282 7.79 6.93 9.18
N ALA A 283 8.44 7.41 10.22
CA ALA A 283 8.15 7.02 11.59
C ALA A 283 7.85 8.26 12.41
N PHE A 284 6.86 8.19 13.29
CA PHE A 284 6.56 9.30 14.18
C PHE A 284 6.07 8.82 15.54
N CYS A 285 6.38 9.62 16.58
CA CYS A 285 5.95 9.37 17.94
C CYS A 285 5.83 10.67 18.72
N GLU A 286 5.26 10.59 19.93
CA GLU A 286 5.27 11.71 20.87
C GLU A 286 6.65 11.91 21.50
N PHE A 287 7.18 10.83 22.06
CA PHE A 287 8.50 10.76 22.63
C PHE A 287 9.13 9.42 22.21
N PRO A 288 10.42 9.39 21.82
CA PRO A 288 11.11 8.13 21.60
C PRO A 288 11.16 7.33 22.90
N LEU A 289 10.74 6.07 22.82
CA LEU A 289 10.81 5.08 23.88
C LEU A 289 11.81 3.98 23.48
N ASP A 290 12.25 3.14 24.41
CA ASP A 290 13.11 2.00 24.11
C ASP A 290 12.48 1.01 23.10
N SER A 291 11.15 0.92 23.10
CA SER A 291 10.36 0.15 22.14
C SER A 291 10.17 0.83 20.78
N SER A 292 10.62 2.08 20.62
CA SER A 292 10.55 2.77 19.34
C SER A 292 11.52 2.16 18.34
N PRO A 293 11.15 2.11 17.05
CA PRO A 293 12.04 1.63 16.01
C PRO A 293 13.28 2.52 15.89
N GLU A 294 14.36 1.94 15.33
CA GLU A 294 15.67 2.59 15.20
C GLU A 294 15.59 3.99 14.58
N LEU A 295 14.72 4.17 13.59
CA LEU A 295 14.51 5.47 12.93
C LEU A 295 14.14 6.61 13.90
N LEU A 296 13.49 6.32 15.03
CA LEU A 296 13.09 7.30 16.04
C LEU A 296 14.10 7.43 17.20
N ARG A 297 15.11 6.56 17.29
CA ARG A 297 16.05 6.57 18.42
C ARG A 297 16.96 7.78 18.40
N ASP A 298 17.22 8.31 19.60
CA ASP A 298 18.09 9.47 19.80
C ASP A 298 17.68 10.69 18.95
N ARG A 299 16.36 10.93 18.83
CA ARG A 299 15.76 12.06 18.12
C ARG A 299 14.96 12.96 19.09
N PRO A 300 15.60 13.92 19.79
CA PRO A 300 14.90 14.82 20.70
C PRO A 300 14.06 15.87 19.96
N MET A 301 13.09 16.49 20.64
CA MET A 301 12.49 17.72 20.12
C MET A 301 13.47 18.90 20.23
N ILE A 302 13.45 19.80 19.25
CA ILE A 302 14.09 21.11 19.30
C ILE A 302 13.07 22.14 19.82
N ASP A 303 13.47 22.90 20.84
CA ASP A 303 12.65 23.93 21.47
C ASP A 303 11.26 23.46 21.95
N MET A 304 11.14 22.18 22.32
CA MET A 304 9.87 21.54 22.69
C MET A 304 8.79 21.64 21.60
N LYS A 305 9.18 21.72 20.32
CA LYS A 305 8.28 21.74 19.17
C LYS A 305 8.40 20.44 18.37
N PRO A 306 7.34 20.05 17.61
CA PRO A 306 7.45 18.97 16.65
C PRO A 306 8.68 19.16 15.76
N THR A 307 9.53 18.15 15.73
CA THR A 307 10.82 18.19 15.04
C THR A 307 10.88 17.05 14.05
N VAL A 308 11.27 17.37 12.83
CA VAL A 308 11.47 16.39 11.76
C VAL A 308 12.95 16.23 11.45
N TYR A 309 13.32 14.97 11.23
CA TYR A 309 14.62 14.50 10.84
C TYR A 309 14.49 13.81 9.49
N LEU A 310 15.23 14.29 8.50
CA LEU A 310 15.26 13.71 7.17
C LEU A 310 16.67 13.14 6.93
N CYS A 311 16.73 11.83 6.69
CA CYS A 311 17.97 11.10 6.49
C CYS A 311 17.95 10.32 5.18
N ARG A 312 19.13 10.13 4.59
CA ARG A 312 19.39 9.26 3.43
C ARG A 312 20.58 8.36 3.77
N GLY A 313 20.32 7.07 3.91
CA GLY A 313 21.32 6.13 4.41
C GLY A 313 21.80 6.52 5.82
N PHE A 314 23.08 6.85 5.97
CA PHE A 314 23.69 7.22 7.25
C PHE A 314 23.87 8.74 7.43
N VAL A 315 23.36 9.55 6.51
CA VAL A 315 23.49 11.01 6.53
C VAL A 315 22.13 11.64 6.80
N CYS A 316 22.06 12.54 7.77
CA CYS A 316 20.86 13.30 8.07
C CYS A 316 21.10 14.79 7.79
N GLU A 317 20.05 15.44 7.30
CA GLU A 317 19.98 16.90 7.23
C GLU A 317 19.88 17.51 8.63
N GLN A 318 20.09 18.82 8.73
CA GLN A 318 19.86 19.52 9.99
C GLN A 318 18.37 19.40 10.38
N PRO A 319 18.06 18.92 11.60
CA PRO A 319 16.67 18.76 12.02
C PRO A 319 15.96 20.11 12.07
N THR A 320 14.66 20.12 11.78
CA THR A 320 13.88 21.36 11.68
C THR A 320 12.54 21.22 12.39
N ASN A 321 12.06 22.33 12.97
CA ASN A 321 10.70 22.50 13.47
C ASN A 321 9.89 23.47 12.60
N ASP A 322 10.42 23.81 11.42
CA ASP A 322 9.80 24.64 10.38
C ASP A 322 9.28 23.75 9.24
N LEU A 323 7.97 23.86 8.97
CA LEU A 323 7.27 23.08 7.96
C LEU A 323 7.64 23.48 6.53
N GLU A 324 7.84 24.77 6.26
CA GLU A 324 8.19 25.27 4.93
C GLU A 324 9.59 24.77 4.56
N LYS A 325 10.55 24.92 5.49
CA LYS A 325 11.89 24.37 5.32
C LYS A 325 11.87 22.85 5.11
N PHE A 326 11.02 22.12 5.82
CA PHE A 326 10.89 20.68 5.62
C PHE A 326 10.37 20.33 4.22
N GLN A 327 9.38 21.06 3.71
CA GLN A 327 8.85 20.86 2.36
C GLN A 327 9.93 21.13 1.30
N GLU A 328 10.74 22.18 1.45
CA GLU A 328 11.87 22.45 0.57
C GLU A 328 12.89 21.29 0.56
N LEU A 329 13.16 20.66 1.71
CA LEU A 329 14.07 19.51 1.79
C LEU A 329 13.53 18.24 1.09
N LEU A 330 12.21 18.12 0.90
CA LEU A 330 11.60 16.99 0.20
C LEU A 330 11.71 17.11 -1.33
N ASP A 331 11.75 18.34 -1.85
CA ASP A 331 11.75 18.63 -3.29
C ASP A 331 13.14 18.46 -3.94
N TYR A 332 14.22 18.48 -3.15
CA TYR A 332 15.61 18.24 -3.58
C TYR A 332 15.95 16.74 -3.61
#